data_AF-A0A0F8XI16-F1
#
_entry.id   AF-A0A0F8XI16-F1
#
_cell.length_a   1.000
_cell.length_b   1.000
_cell.length_c   1.000
_cell.angle_alpha   90.00
_cell.angle_beta   90.00
_cell.angle_gamma   90.00
#
_symmetry.space_group_name_H-M   'P 1'
#
loop_
_entity.id
_entity.type
_entity.pdbx_description
1 polymer ?
#
loop_
_entity_poly.entity_id
_entity_poly.type
_entity_poly.pdbx_seq_one_letter_code
_entity_poly.pdbx_strand_id
1 'polypeptide(L)'
;DVFGNKIEVGDFVIYAASLDRSAILKVGVVLELRHQPVTSDSYMGQEKNKVSVRTVERVSIYKKRTYDEFEWKLQKNGSPLTLEFTERMVRVAPKTIPSKVRALLKRRKRSEHTSAAT
;
A
#
# COMPACT_ATOMS: atom_id res chain seq x y z
N ASP A 1 8.06 0.56 11.82
CA ASP A 1 6.83 1.35 11.71
C ASP A 1 6.96 2.51 12.69
N VAL A 2 5.95 3.38 12.83
CA VAL A 2 6.01 4.54 13.74
C VAL A 2 6.08 4.19 15.22
N PHE A 3 5.73 2.95 15.59
CA PHE A 3 5.76 2.47 16.97
C PHE A 3 7.01 1.62 17.26
N GLY A 4 7.99 1.61 16.35
CA GLY A 4 9.22 0.82 16.49
C GLY A 4 9.07 -0.65 16.10
N ASN A 5 7.90 -1.11 15.61
CA ASN A 5 7.75 -2.48 15.13
C ASN A 5 8.46 -2.65 13.79
N LYS A 6 9.22 -3.73 13.65
CA LYS A 6 9.82 -4.11 12.37
C LYS A 6 8.71 -4.43 11.35
N ILE A 7 8.81 -3.81 10.16
CA ILE A 7 7.96 -4.09 9.00
C ILE A 7 8.71 -5.09 8.12
N GLU A 8 8.01 -6.13 7.66
CA GLU A 8 8.56 -7.18 6.80
C GLU A 8 7.70 -7.37 5.53
N VAL A 9 8.24 -8.05 4.53
CA VAL A 9 7.49 -8.39 3.32
C VAL A 9 6.31 -9.29 3.68
N GLY A 10 5.13 -8.99 3.14
CA GLY A 10 3.88 -9.67 3.45
C GLY A 10 3.11 -9.08 4.63
N ASP A 11 3.69 -8.18 5.41
CA ASP A 11 2.96 -7.46 6.46
C ASP A 11 1.87 -6.56 5.86
N PHE A 12 0.78 -6.41 6.62
CA PHE A 12 -0.21 -5.40 6.35
C PHE A 12 0.16 -4.09 7.04
N VAL A 13 -0.03 -2.98 6.33
CA VAL A 13 0.27 -1.65 6.83
C VAL A 13 -0.91 -0.72 6.59
N ILE A 14 -1.12 0.20 7.54
CA ILE A 14 -1.96 1.37 7.35
C ILE A 14 -1.04 2.57 7.26
N TYR A 15 -1.27 3.46 6.29
CA TYR A 15 -0.47 4.66 6.13
C TYR A 15 -1.31 5.84 5.65
N ALA A 16 -0.90 7.05 6.03
CA ALA A 16 -1.51 8.28 5.55
C ALA A 16 -0.93 8.66 4.17
N ALA A 17 -1.79 8.93 3.22
CA ALA A 17 -1.44 9.49 1.91
C ALA A 17 -2.14 10.84 1.72
N SER A 18 -1.52 11.75 0.97
CA SER A 18 -2.18 13.00 0.57
C SER A 18 -3.05 12.74 -0.67
N LEU A 19 -4.30 13.19 -0.62
CA LEU A 19 -5.15 13.43 -1.79
C LEU A 19 -5.48 14.93 -1.80
N ASP A 20 -4.81 15.67 -2.69
CA ASP A 20 -4.83 17.13 -2.73
C ASP A 20 -4.53 17.76 -1.35
N ARG A 21 -5.51 18.45 -0.75
CA ARG A 21 -5.40 19.12 0.56
C ARG A 21 -5.85 18.25 1.74
N SER A 22 -6.24 16.99 1.51
CA SER A 22 -6.77 16.09 2.54
C SER A 22 -5.87 14.87 2.74
N ALA A 23 -5.70 14.44 3.99
CA ALA A 23 -5.05 13.17 4.30
C ALA A 23 -6.08 12.03 4.20
N ILE A 24 -5.72 10.97 3.48
CA ILE A 24 -6.51 9.74 3.36
C ILE A 24 -5.70 8.58 3.94
N LEU A 25 -6.32 7.83 4.85
CA LEU A 25 -5.74 6.59 5.35
C LEU A 25 -5.93 5.47 4.30
N LYS A 26 -4.83 4.82 3.96
CA LYS A 26 -4.81 3.70 3.00
C LYS A 26 -4.34 2.43 3.68
N VAL A 27 -4.79 1.29 3.16
CA VAL A 27 -4.40 -0.05 3.63
C VAL A 27 -3.59 -0.72 2.52
N GLY A 28 -2.43 -1.25 2.87
CA GLY A 28 -1.56 -1.94 1.92
C GLY A 28 -1.00 -3.25 2.45
N VAL A 29 -0.45 -4.04 1.52
CA VAL A 29 0.43 -5.17 1.82
C VAL A 29 1.83 -4.85 1.29
N VAL A 30 2.84 -5.10 2.12
CA VAL A 30 4.24 -4.88 1.75
C VAL A 30 4.68 -5.96 0.77
N LEU A 31 5.21 -5.53 -0.36
CA LEU A 31 5.71 -6.41 -1.42
C LEU A 31 7.23 -6.45 -1.44
N GLU A 32 7.88 -5.34 -1.13
CA GLU A 32 9.33 -5.22 -1.20
C GLU A 32 9.83 -4.15 -0.23
N LEU A 33 10.99 -4.39 0.37
CA LEU A 33 11.73 -3.41 1.18
C LEU A 33 13.07 -3.15 0.49
N ARG A 34 13.34 -1.90 0.13
CA ARG A 34 14.59 -1.47 -0.50
C ARG A 34 15.32 -0.52 0.43
N HIS A 35 16.53 -0.90 0.81
CA HIS A 35 17.48 -0.01 1.46
C HIS A 35 18.29 0.68 0.36
N GLN A 36 18.13 2.00 0.21
CA GLN A 36 19.08 2.76 -0.61
C GLN A 36 20.22 3.22 0.31
N PRO A 37 21.46 2.76 0.08
CA PRO A 37 22.60 3.26 0.83
C PRO A 37 22.76 4.76 0.58
N VAL A 38 23.20 5.49 1.60
CA VAL A 38 23.52 6.91 1.47
C VAL A 38 24.68 7.03 0.50
N THR A 39 24.42 7.53 -0.70
CA THR A 39 25.48 7.95 -1.62
C THR A 39 26.02 9.29 -1.12
N SER A 40 27.36 9.41 -1.07
CA SER A 40 28.13 10.53 -0.52
C SER A 40 27.74 11.92 -1.02
N ASP A 41 27.05 12.01 -2.16
CA ASP A 41 26.77 13.27 -2.85
C ASP A 41 25.41 13.89 -2.47
N SER A 42 24.63 13.24 -1.60
CA SER A 42 23.39 13.83 -1.11
C SER A 42 23.68 14.81 0.03
N TYR A 43 23.53 16.11 -0.25
CA TYR A 43 23.68 17.26 0.67
C TYR A 43 22.87 17.16 2.00
N MET A 44 22.12 16.07 2.22
CA MET A 44 21.25 15.84 3.37
C MET A 44 21.39 14.43 4.01
N GLY A 45 22.32 13.57 3.57
CA GLY A 45 22.76 12.37 4.31
C GLY A 45 21.71 11.36 4.81
N GLN A 46 20.45 11.42 4.36
CA GLN A 46 19.38 10.58 4.89
C GLN A 46 19.25 9.29 4.09
N GLU A 47 19.30 8.15 4.79
CA GLU A 47 18.95 6.84 4.25
C GLU A 47 17.51 6.88 3.73
N LYS A 48 17.36 6.73 2.41
CA LYS A 48 16.04 6.60 1.79
C LYS A 48 15.63 5.14 1.77
N ASN A 49 15.10 4.68 2.88
CA ASN A 49 14.38 3.41 2.91
C ASN A 49 13.12 3.55 2.05
N LYS A 50 12.88 2.60 1.16
CA LYS A 50 11.72 2.56 0.27
C LYS A 50 10.94 1.29 0.51
N VAL A 51 9.62 1.41 0.55
CA VAL A 51 8.67 0.29 0.71
C VAL A 51 7.79 0.24 -0.52
N SER A 52 7.80 -0.90 -1.20
CA SER A 52 6.84 -1.16 -2.26
C SER A 52 5.59 -1.79 -1.64
N VAL A 53 4.44 -1.14 -1.78
CA VAL A 53 3.17 -1.62 -1.26
C VAL A 53 2.15 -1.77 -2.37
N ARG A 54 1.32 -2.82 -2.31
CA ARG A 54 0.07 -2.84 -3.05
C ARG A 54 -1.04 -2.34 -2.15
N THR A 55 -1.82 -1.40 -2.66
CA THR A 55 -2.74 -0.62 -1.85
C THR A 55 -4.19 -0.83 -2.26
N VAL A 56 -5.06 -0.83 -1.27
CA VAL A 56 -6.51 -0.70 -1.42
C VAL A 56 -6.95 0.60 -0.78
N GLU A 57 -7.81 1.33 -1.47
CA GLU A 57 -8.42 2.56 -0.98
C GLU A 57 -9.92 2.37 -0.78
N ARG A 58 -10.46 3.06 0.23
CA ARG A 58 -11.90 3.15 0.45
C ARG A 58 -12.42 4.35 -0.32
N VAL A 59 -13.32 4.10 -1.26
CA VAL A 59 -13.92 5.12 -2.12
C VAL A 59 -15.39 5.25 -1.77
N SER A 60 -15.84 6.47 -1.52
CA SER A 60 -17.27 6.76 -1.37
C SER A 60 -17.94 6.67 -2.74
N ILE A 61 -19.04 5.93 -2.84
CA ILE A 61 -19.84 5.84 -4.05
C ILE A 61 -21.03 6.77 -3.88
N TYR A 62 -21.19 7.70 -4.82
CA TYR A 62 -22.40 8.48 -4.92
C TYR A 62 -23.49 7.64 -5.59
N LYS A 63 -24.54 7.30 -4.86
CA LYS A 63 -25.64 6.48 -5.38
C LYS A 63 -26.95 6.95 -4.78
N LYS A 64 -28.00 7.07 -5.61
CA LYS A 64 -29.34 7.48 -5.18
C LYS A 64 -29.36 8.78 -4.35
N ARG A 65 -28.51 9.76 -4.70
CA ARG A 65 -28.37 11.06 -4.03
C ARG A 65 -27.79 11.04 -2.61
N THR A 66 -27.18 9.95 -2.16
CA THR A 66 -26.40 9.91 -0.92
C THR A 66 -24.98 9.35 -1.14
N TYR A 67 -24.07 9.67 -0.22
CA TYR A 67 -22.70 9.16 -0.17
C TYR A 67 -22.55 8.03 0.88
N ASP A 68 -23.62 7.28 1.15
CA ASP A 68 -23.66 6.32 2.27
C ASP A 68 -22.97 4.99 1.94
N GLU A 69 -22.71 4.71 0.66
CA GLU A 69 -22.05 3.48 0.22
C GLU A 69 -20.53 3.69 0.06
N PHE A 70 -19.75 2.75 0.58
CA PHE A 70 -18.30 2.71 0.40
C PHE A 70 -17.88 1.41 -0.28
N GLU A 71 -16.94 1.51 -1.19
CA GLU A 71 -16.31 0.36 -1.84
C GLU A 71 -14.79 0.38 -1.61
N TRP A 72 -14.22 -0.81 -1.50
CA TRP A 72 -12.77 -0.99 -1.42
C TRP A 72 -12.23 -1.33 -2.81
N LYS A 73 -11.33 -0.50 -3.32
CA LYS A 73 -10.74 -0.66 -4.67
C LYS A 73 -9.24 -0.78 -4.61
N LEU A 74 -8.67 -1.61 -5.49
CA LEU A 74 -7.22 -1.66 -5.70
C LEU A 74 -6.76 -0.36 -6.35
N GLN A 75 -5.81 0.32 -5.72
CA GLN A 75 -5.22 1.51 -6.29
C GLN A 75 -4.33 1.13 -7.49
N LYS A 76 -4.32 1.97 -8.54
CA LYS A 76 -3.51 1.76 -9.76
C LYS A 76 -3.67 0.34 -10.35
N ASN A 77 -4.87 -0.22 -10.32
CA ASN A 77 -5.17 -1.58 -10.80
C ASN A 77 -4.30 -2.68 -10.15
N GLY A 78 -3.85 -2.46 -8.91
CA GLY A 78 -3.03 -3.39 -8.15
C GLY A 78 -1.54 -3.30 -8.44
N SER A 79 -1.09 -2.37 -9.29
CA SER A 79 0.33 -2.09 -9.50
C SER A 79 0.98 -1.62 -8.18
N PRO A 80 2.21 -2.08 -7.89
CA PRO A 80 2.92 -1.64 -6.68
C PRO A 80 3.13 -0.12 -6.67
N LEU A 81 3.02 0.45 -5.48
CA LEU A 81 3.32 1.84 -5.18
C LEU A 81 4.57 1.88 -4.30
N THR A 82 5.62 2.54 -4.79
CA THR A 82 6.81 2.81 -3.99
C THR A 82 6.55 4.01 -3.09
N LEU A 83 6.70 3.80 -1.79
CA LEU A 83 6.63 4.82 -0.76
C LEU A 83 8.02 5.00 -0.16
N GLU A 84 8.39 6.25 0.12
CA GLU A 84 9.51 6.51 1.02
C GLU A 84 9.05 6.12 2.44
N PHE A 85 9.98 5.59 3.24
CA PHE A 85 9.78 5.19 4.64
C PHE A 85 9.58 6.44 5.50
N THR A 86 8.48 7.14 5.25
CA THR A 86 8.06 8.27 6.05
C THR A 86 7.44 7.73 7.33
N GLU A 87 7.59 8.49 8.40
CA GLU A 87 7.18 8.21 9.78
C GLU A 87 5.64 8.12 9.95
N ARG A 88 4.92 7.53 8.99
CA ARG A 88 3.46 7.53 8.91
C ARG A 88 2.87 6.18 8.53
N MET A 89 3.66 5.10 8.62
CA MET A 89 3.20 3.72 8.42
C MET A 89 3.10 2.98 9.75
N VAL A 90 1.98 2.31 9.97
CA VAL A 90 1.71 1.45 11.13
C VAL A 90 1.56 0.02 10.65
N ARG A 91 2.32 -0.91 11.22
CA ARG A 91 2.11 -2.34 10.98
C ARG A 91 0.83 -2.77 11.69
N VAL A 92 0.00 -3.56 11.02
CA VAL A 92 -1.26 -4.04 11.60
C VAL A 92 -1.42 -5.55 11.43
N ALA A 93 -2.04 -6.18 12.43
CA ALA A 93 -2.29 -7.61 12.39
C ALA A 93 -3.31 -7.96 11.29
N PRO A 94 -3.16 -9.07 10.56
CA PRO A 94 -4.10 -9.45 9.49
C PRO A 94 -5.57 -9.48 9.95
N LYS A 95 -5.82 -9.84 11.22
CA LYS A 95 -7.17 -9.89 11.81
C LYS A 95 -7.89 -8.54 11.84
N THR A 96 -7.17 -7.41 11.88
CA THR A 96 -7.77 -6.06 11.89
C THR A 96 -8.21 -5.60 10.50
N ILE A 97 -7.66 -6.20 9.44
CA ILE A 97 -8.01 -5.86 8.06
C ILE A 97 -9.28 -6.59 7.65
N PRO A 98 -10.30 -5.90 7.08
CA PRO A 98 -11.51 -6.56 6.58
C PRO A 98 -11.20 -7.69 5.58
N SER A 99 -11.94 -8.79 5.63
CA SER A 99 -11.72 -9.97 4.77
C SER A 99 -11.75 -9.64 3.27
N LYS A 100 -12.66 -8.75 2.85
CA LYS A 100 -12.75 -8.24 1.48
C LYS A 100 -11.46 -7.54 1.03
N VAL A 101 -10.88 -6.71 1.90
CA VAL A 101 -9.62 -6.00 1.62
C VAL A 101 -8.47 -6.99 1.52
N ARG A 102 -8.38 -7.97 2.45
CA ARG A 102 -7.38 -9.03 2.36
C ARG A 102 -7.48 -9.83 1.07
N ALA A 103 -8.70 -10.12 0.59
CA ALA A 103 -8.90 -10.83 -0.67
C ALA A 103 -8.39 -10.04 -1.88
N LEU A 104 -8.68 -8.73 -1.93
CA LEU A 104 -8.14 -7.82 -2.96
C LEU A 104 -6.61 -7.77 -2.93
N LEU A 105 -6.03 -7.71 -1.72
CA LEU A 105 -4.58 -7.69 -1.50
C LEU A 105 -3.90 -9.06 -1.66
N LYS A 106 -4.63 -10.16 -1.86
CA LYS A 106 -4.06 -11.49 -2.13
C LYS A 106 -4.05 -11.86 -3.60
N ARG A 107 -5.03 -11.39 -4.40
CA ARG A 107 -5.12 -11.73 -5.83
C ARG A 107 -3.87 -11.24 -6.57
N ARG A 108 -2.95 -12.15 -6.90
CA ARG A 108 -2.04 -11.95 -8.05
C ARG A 108 -2.93 -11.87 -9.29
N LYS A 109 -2.66 -10.93 -10.22
CA LYS A 109 -3.16 -11.11 -11.58
C LYS A 109 -2.68 -12.49 -12.03
N ARG A 110 -3.60 -13.40 -12.32
CA ARG A 110 -3.34 -14.46 -13.29
C ARG A 110 -3.22 -13.75 -14.64
N SER A 111 -2.06 -13.20 -14.94
CA SER A 111 -1.71 -12.71 -16.27
C SER A 111 -0.26 -13.10 -16.50
N GLU A 112 -0.07 -14.36 -16.91
CA GLU A 112 1.13 -14.95 -17.53
C GLU A 112 0.99 -16.47 -17.41
N HIS A 113 0.09 -17.05 -18.21
CA HIS A 113 0.15 -18.44 -18.70
C HIS A 113 -1.05 -18.68 -19.62
N THR A 114 -1.09 -17.97 -20.74
CA THR A 114 -1.87 -18.36 -21.93
C THR A 114 -1.19 -17.79 -23.17
N SER A 115 0.11 -18.04 -23.29
CA SER A 115 0.91 -17.83 -24.50
C SER A 115 2.11 -18.77 -24.42
N ALA A 116 1.82 -20.06 -24.31
CA ALA A 116 2.76 -21.17 -24.49
C ALA A 116 1.94 -22.47 -24.48
N ALA A 117 1.01 -22.59 -25.41
CA ALA A 117 0.49 -23.86 -25.87
C ALA A 117 0.31 -23.68 -27.37
N THR A 118 1.35 -24.16 -28.04
CA THR A 118 1.58 -24.30 -29.47
C THR A 118 0.40 -24.94 -30.18
#